data_AF-A0A5K1J1Y8-F1
#
_entry.id   AF-A0A5K1J1Y8-F1
#
_cell.length_a   1.000
_cell.length_b   1.000
_cell.length_c   1.000
_cell.angle_alpha   90.00
_cell.angle_beta   90.00
_cell.angle_gamma   90.00
#
_symmetry.space_group_name_H-M   'P 1'
#
loop_
_entity.id
_entity.type
_entity.pdbx_description
1 polymer ?
#
loop_
_entity_poly.entity_id
_entity_poly.type
_entity_poly.pdbx_seq_one_letter_code
_entity_poly.pdbx_strand_id
1 'polypeptide(L)'
;MKTRLVPWAFSVPFFLLAFCYRMECGLLALTFCGLAVFIKVVVDKVEHVSFDYRIALHFLIACMVCSIAFGIHVGAYSSPEWKSVKTTIKAFAGCTDYPHATYEDNPSLYDSVGWDESLVKLVPMFFYMDKRETPEALEHVANSDSTYLWELRANPLGTLKTRLSDLANPVVIPFVGLCVLLFIIANTHAERSVRFTARAVFIVALAFLAYLVVRGRMPYRAALSVILPAMGVLAGSLMGSGHGFRFLESRGRFFDIAFDAVALLMLAVLFFASTRLGKVLVLFMVLGLGLISVVRFIRLDARTACHRVCSAMSMWLVPASLVVFIGAAGCVTVYKCGPWSEDYHELTITEQNGDAIYSYAENNPDLLVIFDSAIGRYGAVPRDVWSLRWPVNQTNWGSLFYQYPWFDSTLKSAGFKGTPTTEDLFDDNVRLVIGSDYVYELMRQYLTNLYGDVQMTCVDVIGNGLRVYRFSKD
;
A
#
# COMPACT_ATOMS: atom_id res chain seq x y z
N MET A 1 16.38 1.35 -43.02
CA MET A 1 16.47 1.74 -41.60
C MET A 1 15.40 2.78 -41.29
N LYS A 2 14.22 2.37 -40.79
CA LYS A 2 13.31 3.29 -40.10
C LYS A 2 13.70 3.28 -38.63
N THR A 3 14.26 4.38 -38.15
CA THR A 3 14.48 4.65 -36.74
C THR A 3 13.11 4.68 -36.05
N ARG A 4 12.63 3.50 -35.62
CA ARG A 4 11.66 3.44 -34.53
C ARG A 4 12.42 3.95 -33.31
N LEU A 5 12.26 5.24 -32.99
CA LEU A 5 12.57 5.76 -31.66
C LEU A 5 11.96 4.77 -30.67
N VAL A 6 12.84 4.08 -29.96
CA VAL A 6 12.52 2.96 -29.09
C VAL A 6 11.68 3.52 -27.94
N PRO A 7 10.46 2.98 -27.65
CA PRO A 7 9.54 3.51 -26.62
C PRO A 7 10.14 3.68 -25.22
N TRP A 8 11.31 3.07 -24.96
CA TRP A 8 11.98 2.99 -23.67
C TRP A 8 12.69 4.30 -23.25
N ALA A 9 12.99 5.22 -24.18
CA ALA A 9 13.50 6.55 -23.80
C ALA A 9 12.48 7.32 -22.93
N PHE A 10 11.19 7.12 -23.19
CA PHE A 10 10.11 7.72 -22.42
C PHE A 10 9.90 7.05 -21.05
N SER A 11 10.50 5.88 -20.77
CA SER A 11 10.32 5.21 -19.47
C SER A 11 11.19 5.78 -18.35
N VAL A 12 12.33 6.40 -18.68
CA VAL A 12 13.27 6.94 -17.66
C VAL A 12 12.61 8.00 -16.75
N PRO A 13 11.87 9.00 -17.28
CA PRO A 13 11.11 9.92 -16.43
C PRO A 13 10.07 9.23 -15.55
N PHE A 14 9.41 8.17 -16.02
CA PHE A 14 8.45 7.42 -15.22
C PHE A 14 9.11 6.60 -14.10
N PHE A 15 10.31 6.05 -14.32
CA PHE A 15 11.09 5.43 -13.24
C PHE A 15 11.48 6.44 -12.17
N LEU A 16 11.96 7.62 -12.59
CA LEU A 16 12.29 8.69 -11.66
C LEU A 16 11.04 9.15 -10.89
N LEU A 17 9.91 9.36 -11.56
CA LEU A 17 8.65 9.72 -10.90
C LEU A 17 8.19 8.65 -9.91
N ALA A 18 8.23 7.37 -10.29
CA ALA A 18 7.88 6.26 -9.40
C ALA A 18 8.80 6.21 -8.17
N PHE A 19 10.11 6.41 -8.39
CA PHE A 19 11.11 6.45 -7.33
C PHE A 19 10.92 7.65 -6.39
N CYS A 20 10.67 8.84 -6.93
CA CYS A 20 10.44 10.06 -6.16
C CYS A 20 9.11 10.02 -5.39
N TYR A 21 8.06 9.43 -5.98
CA TYR A 21 6.77 9.29 -5.29
C TYR A 21 6.87 8.29 -4.14
N ARG A 22 7.50 7.14 -4.39
CA ARG A 22 7.80 6.13 -3.35
C ARG A 22 8.98 5.27 -3.74
N MET A 23 10.09 5.44 -3.02
CA MET A 23 11.36 4.78 -3.31
C MET A 23 11.24 3.25 -3.42
N GLU A 24 10.48 2.60 -2.54
CA GLU A 24 10.32 1.14 -2.55
C GLU A 24 9.62 0.65 -3.83
N CYS A 25 8.64 1.40 -4.34
CA CYS A 25 7.97 1.08 -5.60
C CYS A 25 8.95 1.19 -6.78
N GLY A 26 9.79 2.24 -6.78
CA GLY A 26 10.83 2.42 -7.79
C GLY A 26 11.86 1.28 -7.81
N LEU A 27 12.33 0.85 -6.63
CA LEU A 27 13.26 -0.26 -6.48
C LEU A 27 12.66 -1.61 -6.95
N LEU A 28 11.39 -1.87 -6.63
CA LEU A 28 10.67 -3.05 -7.14
C LEU A 28 10.56 -3.01 -8.67
N ALA A 29 10.22 -1.86 -9.25
CA ALA A 29 10.16 -1.70 -10.70
C ALA A 29 11.51 -1.94 -11.38
N LEU A 30 12.60 -1.39 -10.84
CA LEU A 30 13.95 -1.68 -11.32
C LEU A 30 14.31 -3.17 -11.22
N THR A 31 13.86 -3.85 -10.17
CA THR A 31 14.07 -5.31 -10.00
C THR A 31 13.37 -6.10 -11.10
N PHE A 32 12.09 -5.86 -11.35
CA PHE A 32 11.36 -6.57 -12.41
C PHE A 32 11.91 -6.26 -13.81
N CYS A 33 12.28 -5.00 -14.07
CA CYS A 33 12.90 -4.62 -15.35
C CYS A 33 14.30 -5.22 -15.52
N GLY A 34 15.12 -5.19 -14.49
CA GLY A 34 16.45 -5.82 -14.51
C GLY A 34 16.37 -7.31 -14.79
N LEU A 35 15.39 -8.00 -14.18
CA LEU A 35 15.10 -9.41 -14.44
C LEU A 35 14.71 -9.65 -15.91
N ALA A 36 13.82 -8.83 -16.47
CA ALA A 36 13.42 -8.93 -17.87
C ALA A 36 14.58 -8.68 -18.85
N VAL A 37 15.41 -7.66 -18.58
CA VAL A 37 16.61 -7.36 -19.38
C VAL A 37 17.61 -8.51 -19.31
N PHE A 38 17.89 -9.03 -18.11
CA PHE A 38 18.77 -10.16 -17.91
C PHE A 38 18.30 -11.39 -18.69
N ILE A 39 17.02 -11.75 -18.57
CA ILE A 39 16.43 -12.88 -19.31
C ILE A 39 16.55 -12.67 -20.81
N LYS A 40 16.27 -11.46 -21.31
CA LYS A 40 16.39 -11.16 -22.74
C LYS A 40 17.83 -11.32 -23.23
N VAL A 41 18.82 -10.81 -22.49
CA VAL A 41 20.25 -10.97 -22.82
C VAL A 41 20.65 -12.45 -22.86
N VAL A 42 20.23 -13.24 -21.86
CA VAL A 42 20.56 -14.67 -21.78
C VAL A 42 19.91 -15.44 -22.93
N VAL A 43 18.63 -15.18 -23.23
CA VAL A 43 17.91 -15.85 -24.31
C VAL A 43 18.48 -15.49 -25.67
N ASP A 44 18.70 -14.19 -25.96
CA ASP A 44 19.26 -13.76 -27.24
C ASP A 44 20.66 -14.36 -27.45
N LYS A 45 21.48 -14.45 -26.39
CA LYS A 45 22.79 -15.12 -26.43
C LYS A 45 22.68 -16.62 -26.74
N VAL A 46 21.75 -17.32 -26.10
CA VAL A 46 21.51 -18.76 -26.32
C VAL A 46 20.95 -19.03 -27.72
N GLU A 47 20.13 -18.11 -28.25
CA GLU A 47 19.53 -18.21 -29.59
C GLU A 47 20.44 -17.67 -30.70
N HIS A 48 21.67 -17.22 -30.35
CA HIS A 48 22.62 -16.59 -31.27
C HIS A 48 22.03 -15.39 -32.04
N VAL A 49 21.12 -14.65 -31.41
CA VAL A 49 20.49 -13.44 -31.94
C VAL A 49 21.23 -12.22 -31.39
N SER A 50 21.38 -11.18 -32.21
CA SER A 50 21.96 -9.91 -31.75
C SER A 50 21.04 -9.21 -30.75
N PHE A 51 21.50 -9.07 -29.51
CA PHE A 51 20.80 -8.29 -28.49
C PHE A 51 20.82 -6.79 -28.84
N ASP A 52 19.68 -6.12 -28.73
CA ASP A 52 19.60 -4.66 -28.86
C ASP A 52 20.17 -3.99 -27.60
N TYR A 53 21.47 -3.65 -27.63
CA TYR A 53 22.19 -3.02 -26.51
C TYR A 53 21.52 -1.75 -25.99
N ARG A 54 20.68 -1.09 -26.79
CA ARG A 54 19.93 0.09 -26.36
C ARG A 54 19.01 -0.24 -25.20
N ILE A 55 18.42 -1.45 -25.15
CA ILE A 55 17.55 -1.85 -24.04
C ILE A 55 18.32 -1.82 -22.71
N ALA A 56 19.52 -2.42 -22.69
CA ALA A 56 20.39 -2.40 -21.51
C ALA A 56 20.85 -0.98 -21.18
N LEU A 57 21.21 -0.17 -22.18
CA LEU A 57 21.60 1.22 -21.98
C LEU A 57 20.49 2.05 -21.32
N HIS A 58 19.24 1.94 -21.78
CA HIS A 58 18.12 2.66 -21.17
C HIS A 58 17.85 2.22 -19.73
N PHE A 59 17.96 0.91 -19.46
CA PHE A 59 17.86 0.39 -18.10
C PHE A 59 18.99 0.95 -17.21
N LEU A 60 20.23 0.97 -17.69
CA LEU A 60 21.36 1.55 -16.96
C LEU A 60 21.19 3.05 -16.71
N ILE A 61 20.64 3.80 -17.67
CA ILE A 61 20.30 5.22 -17.49
C ILE A 61 19.22 5.37 -16.40
N ALA A 62 18.17 4.54 -16.40
CA ALA A 62 17.15 4.56 -15.35
C ALA A 62 17.76 4.25 -13.97
N CYS A 63 18.64 3.26 -13.85
CA CYS A 63 19.37 2.93 -12.63
C CYS A 63 20.27 4.09 -12.17
N MET A 64 20.96 4.75 -13.09
CA MET A 64 21.81 5.91 -12.80
C MET A 64 20.97 7.08 -12.25
N VAL A 65 19.87 7.42 -12.92
CA VAL A 65 18.96 8.50 -12.49
C VAL A 65 18.34 8.21 -11.13
N CYS A 66 17.88 6.98 -10.89
CA CYS A 66 17.37 6.58 -9.57
C CYS A 66 18.47 6.59 -8.50
N SER A 67 19.70 6.19 -8.84
CA SER A 67 20.85 6.27 -7.92
C SER A 67 21.20 7.72 -7.57
N ILE A 68 21.12 8.65 -8.52
CA ILE A 68 21.31 10.09 -8.25
C ILE A 68 20.20 10.59 -7.31
N ALA A 69 18.94 10.27 -7.60
CA ALA A 69 17.81 10.64 -6.73
C ALA A 69 17.96 10.04 -5.32
N PHE A 70 18.43 8.80 -5.20
CA PHE A 70 18.77 8.17 -3.93
C PHE A 70 19.89 8.92 -3.20
N GLY A 71 20.96 9.30 -3.90
CA GLY A 71 22.05 10.08 -3.34
C GLY A 71 21.59 11.44 -2.81
N ILE A 72 20.71 12.13 -3.56
CA ILE A 72 20.09 13.38 -3.12
C ILE A 72 19.24 13.15 -1.87
N HIS A 73 18.41 12.09 -1.85
CA HIS A 73 17.61 11.73 -0.68
C HIS A 73 18.49 11.45 0.55
N VAL A 74 19.51 10.60 0.42
CA VAL A 74 20.44 10.30 1.52
C VAL A 74 21.16 11.55 1.99
N GLY A 75 21.60 12.43 1.08
CA GLY A 75 22.22 13.70 1.42
C GLY A 75 21.29 14.63 2.19
N ALA A 76 20.05 14.81 1.72
CA ALA A 76 19.05 15.68 2.35
C ALA A 76 18.68 15.24 3.78
N TYR A 77 18.70 13.93 4.05
CA TYR A 77 18.36 13.36 5.37
C TYR A 77 19.59 12.83 6.13
N SER A 78 20.78 13.36 5.86
CA SER A 78 22.04 12.88 6.45
C SER A 78 22.34 13.44 7.84
N SER A 79 21.65 14.51 8.26
CA SER A 79 21.92 15.19 9.53
C SER A 79 21.58 14.30 10.74
N PRO A 80 22.24 14.49 11.90
CA PRO A 80 21.96 13.72 13.12
C PRO A 80 20.48 13.78 13.54
N GLU A 81 19.85 14.94 13.38
CA GLU A 81 18.43 15.14 13.72
C GLU A 81 17.57 14.21 12.88
N TRP A 82 17.73 14.22 11.55
CA TRP A 82 16.98 13.35 10.64
C TRP A 82 17.27 11.86 10.81
N LYS A 83 18.48 11.49 11.25
CA LYS A 83 18.77 10.10 11.61
C LYS A 83 17.95 9.64 12.82
N SER A 84 17.86 10.47 13.86
CA SER A 84 17.02 10.19 15.03
C SER A 84 15.56 10.01 14.62
N VAL A 85 15.02 10.97 13.84
CA VAL A 85 13.66 10.91 13.27
C VAL A 85 13.42 9.59 12.55
N LYS A 86 14.35 9.21 11.66
CA LYS A 86 14.20 8.00 10.85
C LYS A 86 14.17 6.73 11.70
N THR A 87 14.97 6.68 12.77
CA THR A 87 14.98 5.55 13.72
C THR A 87 13.63 5.44 14.44
N THR A 88 13.13 6.55 15.00
CA THR A 88 11.83 6.56 15.70
C THR A 88 10.68 6.17 14.78
N ILE A 89 10.61 6.77 13.59
CA ILE A 89 9.55 6.46 12.59
C ILE A 89 9.62 4.99 12.18
N LYS A 90 10.82 4.43 12.01
CA LYS A 90 11.00 3.01 11.65
C LYS A 90 10.52 2.09 12.78
N ALA A 91 10.89 2.38 14.02
CA ALA A 91 10.48 1.58 15.18
C ALA A 91 8.95 1.59 15.32
N PHE A 92 8.33 2.74 15.17
CA PHE A 92 6.88 2.87 15.21
C PHE A 92 6.14 2.19 14.06
N ALA A 93 6.66 2.28 12.83
CA ALA A 93 6.10 1.51 11.72
C ALA A 93 6.16 0.01 12.02
N GLY A 94 7.16 -0.45 12.80
CA GLY A 94 7.21 -1.80 13.37
C GLY A 94 6.04 -2.12 14.30
N CYS A 95 5.68 -1.19 15.21
CA CYS A 95 4.57 -1.37 16.16
C CYS A 95 3.18 -1.23 15.53
N THR A 96 3.03 -0.47 14.45
CA THR A 96 1.70 -0.12 13.90
C THR A 96 1.33 -0.83 12.61
N ASP A 97 2.31 -1.21 11.79
CA ASP A 97 2.02 -1.88 10.51
C ASP A 97 1.98 -3.42 10.62
N TYR A 98 2.32 -4.00 11.77
CA TYR A 98 2.40 -5.45 11.97
C TYR A 98 1.51 -5.91 13.14
N PRO A 99 0.96 -7.15 13.10
CA PRO A 99 0.23 -7.71 14.23
C PRO A 99 1.14 -7.90 15.45
N HIS A 100 0.65 -7.50 16.61
CA HIS A 100 1.28 -7.71 17.91
C HIS A 100 0.34 -8.42 18.88
N ALA A 101 0.92 -9.10 19.86
CA ALA A 101 0.21 -9.74 20.96
C ALA A 101 -0.64 -8.69 21.68
N THR A 102 -1.78 -9.09 22.22
CA THR A 102 -2.52 -8.17 23.10
C THR A 102 -1.81 -8.05 24.44
N TYR A 103 -2.11 -7.00 25.21
CA TYR A 103 -1.58 -6.90 26.58
C TYR A 103 -2.05 -8.07 27.43
N GLU A 104 -3.28 -8.56 27.20
CA GLU A 104 -3.86 -9.72 27.85
C GLU A 104 -3.09 -11.02 27.53
N ASP A 105 -2.63 -11.19 26.30
CA ASP A 105 -1.90 -12.39 25.86
C ASP A 105 -0.42 -12.38 26.29
N ASN A 106 0.20 -11.20 26.39
CA ASN A 106 1.61 -11.07 26.78
C ASN A 106 1.91 -9.77 27.54
N PRO A 107 1.48 -9.66 28.82
CA PRO A 107 1.70 -8.46 29.62
C PRO A 107 3.20 -8.20 29.84
N SER A 108 4.00 -9.26 29.97
CA SER A 108 5.44 -9.16 30.23
C SER A 108 6.23 -8.42 29.15
N LEU A 109 5.76 -8.46 27.90
CA LEU A 109 6.35 -7.72 26.78
C LEU A 109 6.19 -6.21 26.94
N TYR A 110 5.06 -5.79 27.50
CA TYR A 110 4.71 -4.37 27.65
C TYR A 110 5.18 -3.82 28.98
N ASP A 111 5.08 -4.61 30.06
CA ASP A 111 5.60 -4.27 31.37
C ASP A 111 7.11 -4.03 31.34
N SER A 112 7.86 -4.75 30.50
CA SER A 112 9.32 -4.59 30.36
C SER A 112 9.73 -3.21 29.83
N VAL A 113 8.83 -2.53 29.11
CA VAL A 113 9.00 -1.17 28.59
C VAL A 113 8.14 -0.14 29.33
N GLY A 114 7.48 -0.56 30.41
CA GLY A 114 6.65 0.30 31.26
C GLY A 114 5.30 0.69 30.66
N TRP A 115 4.82 -0.04 29.66
CA TRP A 115 3.54 0.23 29.00
C TRP A 115 2.40 -0.52 29.70
N ASP A 116 1.37 0.23 30.06
CA ASP A 116 0.11 -0.31 30.55
C ASP A 116 -0.84 -0.65 29.40
N GLU A 117 -1.91 -1.40 29.71
CA GLU A 117 -2.93 -1.83 28.75
C GLU A 117 -3.52 -0.65 27.95
N SER A 118 -3.72 0.50 28.59
CA SER A 118 -4.27 1.68 27.94
C SER A 118 -3.30 2.32 26.94
N LEU A 119 -2.01 2.40 27.26
CA LEU A 119 -0.98 2.89 26.34
C LEU A 119 -0.81 1.93 25.16
N VAL A 120 -0.85 0.61 25.39
CA VAL A 120 -0.79 -0.40 24.31
C VAL A 120 -1.92 -0.20 23.28
N LYS A 121 -3.10 0.22 23.73
CA LYS A 121 -4.25 0.52 22.85
C LYS A 121 -4.14 1.88 22.15
N LEU A 122 -3.42 2.84 22.73
CA LEU A 122 -3.23 4.19 22.18
C LEU A 122 -2.11 4.28 21.14
N VAL A 123 -1.02 3.52 21.30
CA VAL A 123 0.13 3.53 20.36
C VAL A 123 -0.29 3.28 18.89
N PRO A 124 -1.14 2.28 18.56
CA PRO A 124 -1.64 2.08 17.20
C PRO A 124 -2.51 3.22 16.66
N MET A 125 -3.00 4.11 17.54
CA MET A 125 -3.76 5.31 17.20
C MET A 125 -2.87 6.54 17.00
N PHE A 126 -1.56 6.35 16.83
CA PHE A 126 -0.58 7.43 16.70
C PHE A 126 -0.65 8.42 17.86
N PHE A 127 -0.94 7.93 19.07
CA PHE A 127 -0.66 8.69 20.28
C PHE A 127 0.86 8.75 20.42
N TYR A 128 1.47 9.93 20.55
CA TYR A 128 2.93 10.11 20.79
C TYR A 128 3.19 11.21 21.82
N MET A 129 2.27 11.33 22.77
CA MET A 129 2.36 12.33 23.82
C MET A 129 2.93 11.72 25.11
N ASP A 130 3.17 10.41 25.17
CA ASP A 130 3.75 9.74 26.33
C ASP A 130 5.28 9.60 26.19
N LYS A 131 6.00 10.01 27.24
CA LYS A 131 7.47 9.88 27.34
C LYS A 131 7.96 8.43 27.35
N ARG A 132 7.09 7.46 27.65
CA ARG A 132 7.37 6.02 27.63
C ARG A 132 7.46 5.46 26.21
N GLU A 133 7.01 6.20 25.20
CA GLU A 133 7.05 5.81 23.79
C GLU A 133 8.42 6.08 23.16
N THR A 134 9.48 5.54 23.77
CA THR A 134 10.84 5.74 23.27
C THR A 134 11.13 4.86 22.05
N PRO A 135 12.10 5.23 21.20
CA PRO A 135 12.52 4.38 20.07
C PRO A 135 12.91 2.97 20.50
N GLU A 136 13.55 2.82 21.67
CA GLU A 136 13.97 1.53 22.23
C GLU A 136 12.77 0.70 22.69
N ALA A 137 11.78 1.32 23.33
CA ALA A 137 10.54 0.66 23.73
C ALA A 137 9.77 0.16 22.50
N LEU A 138 9.61 1.02 21.50
CA LEU A 138 8.99 0.67 20.21
C LEU A 138 9.74 -0.46 19.51
N GLU A 139 11.06 -0.39 19.44
CA GLU A 139 11.87 -1.44 18.81
C GLU A 139 11.81 -2.78 19.56
N HIS A 140 11.75 -2.74 20.90
CA HIS A 140 11.59 -3.93 21.73
C HIS A 140 10.26 -4.63 21.43
N VAL A 141 9.15 -3.89 21.42
CA VAL A 141 7.82 -4.44 21.09
C VAL A 141 7.81 -4.95 19.65
N ALA A 142 8.31 -4.16 18.70
CA ALA A 142 8.27 -4.51 17.28
C ALA A 142 9.06 -5.77 16.90
N ASN A 143 10.19 -6.04 17.59
CA ASN A 143 11.10 -7.14 17.24
C ASN A 143 10.90 -8.40 18.09
N SER A 144 10.31 -8.29 19.26
CA SER A 144 10.17 -9.43 20.19
C SER A 144 8.98 -10.32 19.84
N ASP A 145 8.13 -9.88 18.92
CA ASP A 145 6.87 -10.56 18.67
C ASP A 145 6.84 -11.43 17.39
N SER A 146 6.36 -12.65 17.56
CA SER A 146 6.09 -13.61 16.50
C SER A 146 4.58 -13.88 16.31
N THR A 147 3.72 -13.02 16.86
CA THR A 147 2.25 -13.07 16.73
C THR A 147 1.80 -13.31 15.30
N TYR A 148 2.44 -12.66 14.31
CA TYR A 148 2.12 -12.88 12.91
C TYR A 148 2.27 -14.35 12.44
N LEU A 149 3.17 -15.15 13.03
CA LEU A 149 3.27 -16.60 12.76
C LEU A 149 2.28 -17.40 13.62
N TRP A 150 2.10 -17.00 14.88
CA TRP A 150 1.17 -17.65 15.77
C TRP A 150 -0.27 -17.58 15.25
N GLU A 151 -0.74 -16.41 14.82
CA GLU A 151 -2.07 -16.22 14.21
C GLU A 151 -2.31 -17.13 13.01
N LEU A 152 -1.27 -17.31 12.17
CA LEU A 152 -1.33 -18.21 11.02
C LEU A 152 -1.41 -19.69 11.42
N ARG A 153 -0.77 -20.07 12.53
CA ARG A 153 -0.82 -21.46 13.04
C ARG A 153 -2.13 -21.74 13.78
N ALA A 154 -2.61 -20.79 14.57
CA ALA A 154 -3.81 -20.93 15.39
C ALA A 154 -5.09 -20.93 14.54
N ASN A 155 -5.17 -20.06 13.52
CA ASN A 155 -6.34 -19.96 12.64
C ASN A 155 -5.92 -19.66 11.20
N PRO A 156 -5.37 -20.64 10.45
CA PRO A 156 -4.79 -20.39 9.13
C PRO A 156 -5.77 -19.77 8.14
N LEU A 157 -7.00 -20.31 8.05
CA LEU A 157 -7.99 -19.83 7.09
C LEU A 157 -8.56 -18.45 7.47
N GLY A 158 -8.83 -18.22 8.76
CA GLY A 158 -9.31 -16.92 9.25
C GLY A 158 -8.25 -15.83 9.06
N THR A 159 -7.00 -16.13 9.43
CA THR A 159 -5.87 -15.21 9.29
C THR A 159 -5.57 -14.91 7.82
N LEU A 160 -5.58 -15.92 6.94
CA LEU A 160 -5.44 -15.68 5.49
C LEU A 160 -6.58 -14.82 4.94
N LYS A 161 -7.82 -15.06 5.37
CA LYS A 161 -8.98 -14.25 4.96
C LYS A 161 -8.79 -12.78 5.35
N THR A 162 -8.38 -12.51 6.58
CA THR A 162 -8.14 -11.14 7.08
C THR A 162 -6.97 -10.48 6.35
N ARG A 163 -5.86 -11.19 6.14
CA ARG A 163 -4.68 -10.59 5.48
C ARG A 163 -4.87 -10.38 3.99
N LEU A 164 -5.74 -11.15 3.35
CA LEU A 164 -6.08 -10.99 1.94
C LEU A 164 -7.23 -10.01 1.69
N SER A 165 -7.89 -9.47 2.72
CA SER A 165 -9.10 -8.65 2.56
C SER A 165 -8.86 -7.41 1.69
N ASP A 166 -7.69 -6.76 1.87
CA ASP A 166 -7.30 -5.57 1.12
C ASP A 166 -7.00 -5.89 -0.35
N LEU A 167 -6.35 -7.03 -0.61
CA LEU A 167 -6.13 -7.51 -1.97
C LEU A 167 -7.43 -7.97 -2.64
N ALA A 168 -8.38 -8.45 -1.83
CA ALA A 168 -9.72 -8.85 -2.22
C ALA A 168 -10.73 -7.68 -2.22
N ASN A 169 -10.26 -6.44 -2.07
CA ASN A 169 -11.08 -5.26 -2.25
C ASN A 169 -11.54 -5.16 -3.71
N PRO A 170 -12.83 -4.86 -4.00
CA PRO A 170 -13.35 -4.73 -5.36
C PRO A 170 -12.56 -3.76 -6.26
N VAL A 171 -11.93 -2.72 -5.69
CA VAL A 171 -11.08 -1.78 -6.43
C VAL A 171 -9.76 -2.41 -6.86
N VAL A 172 -9.21 -3.33 -6.04
CA VAL A 172 -7.88 -3.94 -6.26
C VAL A 172 -7.96 -5.19 -7.15
N ILE A 173 -9.00 -6.02 -6.98
CA ILE A 173 -9.20 -7.28 -7.73
C ILE A 173 -9.01 -7.11 -9.25
N PRO A 174 -9.56 -6.07 -9.92
CA PRO A 174 -9.36 -5.86 -11.34
C PRO A 174 -7.89 -5.71 -11.77
N PHE A 175 -7.04 -5.10 -10.95
CA PHE A 175 -5.60 -5.01 -11.21
C PHE A 175 -4.91 -6.38 -11.10
N VAL A 176 -5.30 -7.18 -10.10
CA VAL A 176 -4.81 -8.57 -9.97
C VAL A 176 -5.23 -9.39 -11.19
N GLY A 177 -6.50 -9.30 -11.58
CA GLY A 177 -7.05 -9.99 -12.74
C GLY A 177 -6.37 -9.59 -14.05
N LEU A 178 -6.10 -8.29 -14.24
CA LEU A 178 -5.36 -7.79 -15.39
C LEU A 178 -3.91 -8.27 -15.41
N CYS A 179 -3.24 -8.32 -14.26
CA CYS A 179 -1.90 -8.89 -14.13
C CYS A 179 -1.88 -10.38 -14.54
N VAL A 180 -2.86 -11.16 -14.07
CA VAL A 180 -3.00 -12.58 -14.45
C VAL A 180 -3.33 -12.74 -15.93
N LEU A 181 -4.19 -11.88 -16.51
CA LEU A 181 -4.46 -11.88 -17.95
C LEU A 181 -3.18 -11.66 -18.76
N LEU A 182 -2.41 -10.62 -18.43
CA LEU A 182 -1.15 -10.32 -19.10
C LEU A 182 -0.14 -11.47 -18.95
N PHE A 183 -0.07 -12.07 -17.77
CA PHE A 183 0.75 -13.25 -17.51
C PHE A 183 0.35 -14.43 -18.40
N ILE A 184 -0.95 -14.79 -18.41
CA ILE A 184 -1.49 -15.87 -19.23
C ILE A 184 -1.12 -15.63 -20.71
N ILE A 185 -1.34 -14.41 -21.22
CA ILE A 185 -0.98 -14.02 -22.59
C ILE A 185 0.52 -14.22 -22.85
N ALA A 186 1.38 -13.71 -21.97
CA ALA A 186 2.83 -13.77 -22.11
C ALA A 186 3.44 -15.16 -21.92
N ASN A 187 2.86 -16.01 -21.05
CA ASN A 187 3.33 -17.36 -20.75
C ASN A 187 3.29 -18.28 -21.99
N THR A 188 2.39 -17.99 -22.93
CA THR A 188 2.18 -18.77 -24.15
C THR A 188 2.71 -18.07 -25.42
N HIS A 189 3.46 -16.98 -25.23
CA HIS A 189 4.01 -16.17 -26.33
C HIS A 189 5.02 -16.94 -27.19
N ALA A 190 5.19 -16.56 -28.46
CA ALA A 190 6.15 -17.26 -29.32
C ALA A 190 7.60 -17.01 -28.92
N GLU A 191 7.94 -15.76 -28.68
CA GLU A 191 9.28 -15.35 -28.26
C GLU A 191 9.62 -15.94 -26.90
N ARG A 192 10.74 -16.68 -26.80
CA ARG A 192 11.13 -17.36 -25.56
C ARG A 192 11.45 -16.37 -24.43
N SER A 193 12.05 -15.24 -24.77
CA SER A 193 12.40 -14.17 -23.82
C SER A 193 11.15 -13.68 -23.07
N VAL A 194 10.03 -13.49 -23.77
CA VAL A 194 8.75 -13.05 -23.22
C VAL A 194 8.18 -14.09 -22.25
N ARG A 195 8.20 -15.38 -22.62
CA ARG A 195 7.71 -16.46 -21.74
C ARG A 195 8.51 -16.59 -20.46
N PHE A 196 9.84 -16.63 -20.58
CA PHE A 196 10.71 -16.75 -19.42
C PHE A 196 10.60 -15.52 -18.52
N THR A 197 10.48 -14.33 -19.11
CA THR A 197 10.22 -13.09 -18.36
C THR A 197 8.89 -13.19 -17.62
N ALA A 198 7.81 -13.63 -18.27
CA ALA A 198 6.50 -13.77 -17.64
C ALA A 198 6.53 -14.71 -16.43
N ARG A 199 7.15 -15.88 -16.57
CA ARG A 199 7.28 -16.86 -15.48
C ARG A 199 8.14 -16.32 -14.34
N ALA A 200 9.26 -15.69 -14.64
CA ALA A 200 10.14 -15.14 -13.63
C ALA A 200 9.47 -13.98 -12.86
N VAL A 201 8.83 -13.06 -13.57
CA VAL A 201 8.05 -11.96 -12.99
C VAL A 201 6.92 -12.51 -12.12
N PHE A 202 6.17 -13.52 -12.58
CA PHE A 202 5.10 -14.15 -11.81
C PHE A 202 5.61 -14.80 -10.52
N ILE A 203 6.71 -15.57 -10.59
CA ILE A 203 7.31 -16.22 -9.41
C ILE A 203 7.77 -15.17 -8.40
N VAL A 204 8.46 -14.12 -8.85
CA VAL A 204 8.97 -13.05 -7.98
C VAL A 204 7.80 -12.26 -7.36
N ALA A 205 6.78 -11.91 -8.14
CA ALA A 205 5.60 -11.23 -7.64
C ALA A 205 4.85 -12.09 -6.61
N LEU A 206 4.66 -13.39 -6.89
CA LEU A 206 4.03 -14.32 -5.95
C LEU A 206 4.84 -14.46 -4.66
N ALA A 207 6.18 -14.52 -4.75
CA ALA A 207 7.05 -14.58 -3.58
C ALA A 207 6.94 -13.32 -2.71
N PHE A 208 6.92 -12.13 -3.31
CA PHE A 208 6.70 -10.88 -2.58
C PHE A 208 5.32 -10.81 -1.93
N LEU A 209 4.26 -11.16 -2.66
CA LEU A 209 2.90 -11.19 -2.09
C LEU A 209 2.80 -12.21 -0.95
N ALA A 210 3.35 -13.42 -1.12
CA ALA A 210 3.39 -14.44 -0.07
C ALA A 210 4.16 -13.95 1.17
N TYR A 211 5.30 -13.29 0.97
CA TYR A 211 6.05 -12.68 2.07
C TYR A 211 5.20 -11.65 2.84
N LEU A 212 4.49 -10.77 2.13
CA LEU A 212 3.60 -9.78 2.74
C LEU A 212 2.45 -10.43 3.52
N VAL A 213 1.83 -11.49 2.98
CA VAL A 213 0.82 -12.28 3.72
C VAL A 213 1.42 -12.91 4.97
N VAL A 214 2.58 -13.56 4.86
CA VAL A 214 3.21 -14.23 6.00
C VAL A 214 3.54 -13.24 7.10
N ARG A 215 4.08 -12.08 6.74
CA ARG A 215 4.42 -11.01 7.69
C ARG A 215 3.21 -10.27 8.27
N GLY A 216 1.98 -10.56 7.84
CA GLY A 216 0.79 -9.86 8.33
C GLY A 216 0.63 -8.44 7.79
N ARG A 217 1.35 -8.09 6.72
CA ARG A 217 1.43 -6.73 6.19
C ARG A 217 1.05 -6.71 4.71
N MET A 218 -0.24 -6.83 4.43
CA MET A 218 -0.79 -6.72 3.07
C MET A 218 -1.81 -5.58 2.94
N PRO A 219 -1.45 -4.33 3.25
CA PRO A 219 -2.33 -3.21 2.90
C PRO A 219 -2.40 -3.05 1.39
N TYR A 220 -3.51 -2.52 0.87
CA TYR A 220 -3.73 -2.34 -0.59
C TYR A 220 -2.52 -1.69 -1.29
N ARG A 221 -1.91 -0.67 -0.67
CA ARG A 221 -0.73 0.06 -1.20
C ARG A 221 0.53 -0.80 -1.35
N ALA A 222 0.74 -1.76 -0.45
CA ALA A 222 1.88 -2.67 -0.52
C ALA A 222 1.66 -3.79 -1.54
N ALA A 223 0.42 -4.22 -1.74
CA ALA A 223 0.10 -5.17 -2.81
C ALA A 223 0.27 -4.52 -4.20
N LEU A 224 -0.23 -3.29 -4.38
CA LEU A 224 -0.13 -2.56 -5.65
C LEU A 224 1.31 -2.20 -6.01
N SER A 225 2.19 -1.96 -5.04
CA SER A 225 3.62 -1.73 -5.31
C SER A 225 4.33 -2.92 -5.92
N VAL A 226 3.80 -4.14 -5.76
CA VAL A 226 4.29 -5.37 -6.42
C VAL A 226 3.57 -5.59 -7.75
N ILE A 227 2.23 -5.48 -7.76
CA ILE A 227 1.39 -5.83 -8.91
C ILE A 227 1.60 -4.87 -10.09
N LEU A 228 1.61 -3.56 -9.85
CA LEU A 228 1.67 -2.57 -10.94
C LEU A 228 3.00 -2.64 -11.72
N PRO A 229 4.18 -2.72 -11.07
CA PRO A 229 5.42 -2.91 -11.82
C PRO A 229 5.48 -4.25 -12.57
N ALA A 230 4.98 -5.34 -11.97
CA ALA A 230 4.89 -6.63 -12.64
C ALA A 230 4.02 -6.55 -13.90
N MET A 231 2.85 -5.91 -13.81
CA MET A 231 1.98 -5.62 -14.96
C MET A 231 2.71 -4.82 -16.04
N GLY A 232 3.42 -3.76 -15.64
CA GLY A 232 4.18 -2.91 -16.56
C GLY A 232 5.22 -3.70 -17.36
N VAL A 233 5.96 -4.61 -16.70
CA VAL A 233 6.94 -5.46 -17.36
C VAL A 233 6.29 -6.50 -18.28
N LEU A 234 5.18 -7.11 -17.86
CA LEU A 234 4.43 -8.06 -18.69
C LEU A 234 3.88 -7.38 -19.95
N ALA A 235 3.22 -6.23 -19.80
CA ALA A 235 2.68 -5.45 -20.91
C ALA A 235 3.81 -4.96 -21.83
N GLY A 236 4.90 -4.42 -21.29
CA GLY A 236 6.06 -3.96 -22.05
C GLY A 236 6.73 -5.08 -22.84
N SER A 237 6.83 -6.28 -22.26
CA SER A 237 7.40 -7.46 -22.94
C SER A 237 6.51 -7.92 -24.10
N LEU A 238 5.20 -7.90 -23.92
CA LEU A 238 4.23 -8.21 -24.98
C LEU A 238 4.28 -7.20 -26.13
N MET A 239 4.22 -5.91 -25.81
CA MET A 239 4.24 -4.82 -26.80
C MET A 239 5.58 -4.68 -27.54
N GLY A 240 6.68 -4.98 -26.85
CA GLY A 240 8.03 -4.94 -27.42
C GLY A 240 8.34 -6.11 -28.36
N SER A 241 7.54 -7.17 -28.32
CA SER A 241 7.71 -8.33 -29.20
C SER A 241 7.07 -8.09 -30.56
N GLY A 242 7.80 -8.38 -31.64
CA GLY A 242 7.28 -8.33 -33.02
C GLY A 242 6.61 -9.63 -33.48
N HIS A 243 6.55 -10.63 -32.60
CA HIS A 243 6.13 -12.00 -32.91
C HIS A 243 4.78 -12.31 -32.27
N GLY A 244 3.98 -13.17 -32.90
CA GLY A 244 2.68 -13.61 -32.37
C GLY A 244 2.76 -14.78 -31.38
N PHE A 245 1.71 -15.59 -31.32
CA PHE A 245 1.66 -16.82 -30.52
C PHE A 245 2.31 -18.01 -31.24
N ARG A 246 2.91 -18.96 -30.50
CA ARG A 246 3.59 -20.16 -31.06
C ARG A 246 2.70 -21.40 -30.97
N PHE A 247 2.74 -22.24 -32.01
CA PHE A 247 2.28 -23.63 -31.96
C PHE A 247 3.02 -24.46 -30.89
N LEU A 248 2.28 -25.08 -29.96
CA LEU A 248 2.84 -25.80 -28.82
C LEU A 248 3.36 -27.19 -29.21
N GLU A 249 4.66 -27.41 -29.03
CA GLU A 249 5.24 -28.76 -28.94
C GLU A 249 4.81 -29.44 -27.63
N SER A 250 4.53 -30.75 -27.67
CA SER A 250 3.90 -31.50 -26.57
C SER A 250 4.63 -31.40 -25.23
N ARG A 251 5.96 -31.26 -25.23
CA ARG A 251 6.81 -31.23 -24.02
C ARG A 251 6.74 -29.90 -23.24
N GLY A 252 6.46 -28.77 -23.90
CA GLY A 252 6.34 -27.46 -23.26
C GLY A 252 4.96 -27.16 -22.68
N ARG A 253 3.94 -27.85 -23.21
CA ARG A 253 2.51 -27.65 -22.92
C ARG A 253 2.15 -27.87 -21.45
N PHE A 254 2.75 -28.87 -20.80
CA PHE A 254 2.48 -29.17 -19.39
C PHE A 254 2.85 -28.00 -18.47
N PHE A 255 4.04 -27.41 -18.67
CA PHE A 255 4.48 -26.28 -17.85
C PHE A 255 3.60 -25.04 -18.06
N ASP A 256 3.20 -24.76 -19.30
CA ASP A 256 2.31 -23.63 -19.58
C ASP A 256 0.97 -23.76 -18.85
N ILE A 257 0.35 -24.94 -18.92
CA ILE A 257 -0.91 -25.24 -18.21
C ILE A 257 -0.74 -25.15 -16.70
N ALA A 258 0.34 -25.70 -16.15
CA ALA A 258 0.60 -25.65 -14.71
C ALA A 258 0.72 -24.21 -14.20
N PHE A 259 1.46 -23.36 -14.92
CA PHE A 259 1.60 -21.94 -14.59
C PHE A 259 0.27 -21.17 -14.69
N ASP A 260 -0.51 -21.38 -15.76
CA ASP A 260 -1.84 -20.78 -15.90
C ASP A 260 -2.77 -21.24 -14.76
N ALA A 261 -2.74 -22.51 -14.38
CA ALA A 261 -3.54 -23.05 -13.27
C ALA A 261 -3.16 -22.43 -11.92
N VAL A 262 -1.86 -22.24 -11.64
CA VAL A 262 -1.40 -21.56 -10.40
C VAL A 262 -1.86 -20.10 -10.40
N ALA A 263 -1.80 -19.40 -11.53
CA ALA A 263 -2.26 -18.02 -11.63
C ALA A 263 -3.79 -17.89 -11.43
N LEU A 264 -4.57 -18.83 -11.97
CA LEU A 264 -6.01 -18.91 -11.74
C LEU A 264 -6.36 -19.27 -10.29
N LEU A 265 -5.59 -20.17 -9.67
CA LEU A 265 -5.74 -20.53 -8.26
C LEU A 265 -5.49 -19.32 -7.35
N MET A 266 -4.47 -18.51 -7.65
CA MET A 266 -4.20 -17.26 -6.93
C MET A 266 -5.41 -16.32 -6.93
N LEU A 267 -6.09 -16.16 -8.08
CA LEU A 267 -7.33 -15.40 -8.15
C LEU A 267 -8.47 -16.07 -7.38
N ALA A 268 -8.62 -17.39 -7.51
CA ALA A 268 -9.67 -18.14 -6.83
C ALA A 268 -9.58 -18.04 -5.30
N VAL A 269 -8.36 -17.96 -4.74
CA VAL A 269 -8.16 -17.77 -3.29
C VAL A 269 -8.76 -16.43 -2.81
N LEU A 270 -8.73 -15.38 -3.64
CA LEU A 270 -9.36 -14.09 -3.31
C LEU A 270 -10.89 -14.17 -3.18
N PHE A 271 -11.54 -15.21 -3.72
CA PHE A 271 -12.96 -15.44 -3.53
C PHE A 271 -13.34 -15.59 -2.05
N PHE A 272 -12.48 -16.23 -1.26
CA PHE A 272 -12.75 -16.49 0.16
C PHE A 272 -12.59 -15.22 1.03
N ALA A 273 -11.72 -14.30 0.61
CA ALA A 273 -11.43 -13.05 1.29
C ALA A 273 -12.30 -11.86 0.83
N SER A 274 -13.02 -12.00 -0.28
CA SER A 274 -13.77 -10.89 -0.88
C SER A 274 -15.18 -10.68 -0.32
N THR A 275 -15.66 -9.45 -0.46
CA THR A 275 -17.06 -9.07 -0.25
C THR A 275 -17.97 -9.68 -1.34
N ARG A 276 -19.29 -9.51 -1.24
CA ARG A 276 -20.24 -10.03 -2.24
C ARG A 276 -19.90 -9.57 -3.67
N LEU A 277 -19.61 -8.28 -3.86
CA LEU A 277 -19.21 -7.73 -5.16
C LEU A 277 -17.87 -8.30 -5.62
N GLY A 278 -16.88 -8.36 -4.71
CA GLY A 278 -15.57 -8.94 -5.02
C GLY A 278 -15.66 -10.41 -5.44
N LYS A 279 -16.52 -11.21 -4.82
CA LYS A 279 -16.78 -12.62 -5.20
C LYS A 279 -17.30 -12.75 -6.63
N VAL A 280 -18.24 -11.89 -7.02
CA VAL A 280 -18.77 -11.86 -8.39
C VAL A 280 -17.66 -11.52 -9.39
N LEU A 281 -16.84 -10.50 -9.07
CA LEU A 281 -15.69 -10.13 -9.91
C LEU A 281 -14.69 -11.28 -10.04
N VAL A 282 -14.28 -11.88 -8.93
CA VAL A 282 -13.34 -13.02 -8.93
C VAL A 282 -13.89 -14.18 -9.75
N LEU A 283 -15.17 -14.55 -9.56
CA LEU A 283 -15.79 -15.64 -10.31
C LEU A 283 -15.79 -15.35 -11.82
N PHE A 284 -16.22 -14.14 -12.21
CA PHE A 284 -16.21 -13.72 -13.60
C PHE A 284 -14.80 -13.77 -14.21
N MET A 285 -13.79 -13.30 -13.47
CA MET A 285 -12.40 -13.32 -13.91
C MET A 285 -11.84 -14.73 -14.03
N VAL A 286 -12.05 -15.60 -13.04
CA VAL A 286 -11.57 -16.99 -13.08
C VAL A 286 -12.20 -17.75 -14.23
N LEU A 287 -13.51 -17.60 -14.45
CA LEU A 287 -14.22 -18.24 -15.56
C LEU A 287 -13.75 -17.70 -16.92
N GLY A 288 -13.66 -16.37 -17.06
CA GLY A 288 -13.22 -15.72 -18.30
C GLY A 288 -11.77 -16.05 -18.66
N LEU A 289 -10.85 -15.97 -17.69
CA LEU A 289 -9.43 -16.28 -17.88
C LEU A 289 -9.21 -17.78 -18.07
N GLY A 290 -9.97 -18.63 -17.38
CA GLY A 290 -10.01 -20.07 -17.62
C GLY A 290 -10.43 -20.41 -19.04
N LEU A 291 -11.50 -19.78 -19.54
CA LEU A 291 -11.94 -19.93 -20.93
C LEU A 291 -10.86 -19.46 -21.92
N ILE A 292 -10.22 -18.32 -21.67
CA ILE A 292 -9.12 -17.82 -22.51
C ILE A 292 -7.96 -18.81 -22.54
N SER A 293 -7.55 -19.34 -21.39
CA SER A 293 -6.50 -20.35 -21.29
C SER A 293 -6.87 -21.61 -22.12
N VAL A 294 -8.09 -22.15 -21.94
CA VAL A 294 -8.59 -23.32 -22.68
C VAL A 294 -8.65 -23.06 -24.19
N VAL A 295 -9.28 -21.97 -24.64
CA VAL A 295 -9.42 -21.62 -26.07
C VAL A 295 -8.04 -21.45 -26.72
N ARG A 296 -7.07 -20.90 -26.00
CA ARG A 296 -5.70 -20.77 -26.49
C ARG A 296 -5.03 -22.12 -26.65
N PHE A 297 -5.16 -23.03 -25.70
CA PHE A 297 -4.61 -24.39 -25.86
C PHE A 297 -5.27 -25.16 -27.00
N ILE A 298 -6.59 -25.02 -27.21
CA ILE A 298 -7.29 -25.61 -28.35
C ILE A 298 -6.80 -25.03 -29.69
N ARG A 299 -6.63 -23.71 -29.79
CA ARG A 299 -6.09 -23.05 -31.00
C ARG A 299 -4.73 -23.62 -31.41
N LEU A 300 -3.88 -23.90 -30.42
CA LEU A 300 -2.52 -24.37 -30.62
C LEU A 300 -2.46 -25.85 -31.03
N ASP A 301 -3.55 -26.60 -30.87
CA ASP A 301 -3.69 -28.02 -31.22
C ASP A 301 -4.49 -28.24 -32.52
N ALA A 302 -5.33 -27.29 -32.92
CA ALA A 302 -6.26 -27.42 -34.04
C ALA A 302 -5.58 -27.50 -35.43
N ARG A 303 -5.83 -28.60 -36.17
CA ARG A 303 -5.54 -28.68 -37.62
C ARG A 303 -6.51 -27.78 -38.41
N THR A 304 -5.95 -26.87 -39.21
CA THR A 304 -6.48 -25.94 -40.26
C THR A 304 -7.96 -25.46 -40.24
N ALA A 305 -8.96 -26.31 -40.02
CA ALA A 305 -10.38 -25.91 -40.03
C ALA A 305 -10.81 -25.23 -38.72
N CYS A 306 -10.49 -25.81 -37.57
CA CYS A 306 -10.78 -25.23 -36.25
C CYS A 306 -9.82 -24.05 -35.92
N HIS A 307 -8.64 -24.02 -36.55
CA HIS A 307 -7.67 -22.94 -36.41
C HIS A 307 -8.24 -21.57 -36.83
N ARG A 308 -9.02 -21.48 -37.93
CA ARG A 308 -9.59 -20.20 -38.38
C ARG A 308 -10.59 -19.61 -37.37
N VAL A 309 -11.48 -20.45 -36.84
CA VAL A 309 -12.50 -20.04 -35.86
C VAL A 309 -11.83 -19.69 -34.52
N CYS A 310 -10.96 -20.55 -33.98
CA CYS A 310 -10.25 -20.26 -32.73
C CYS A 310 -9.27 -19.08 -32.85
N SER A 311 -8.66 -18.87 -34.03
CA SER A 311 -7.80 -17.71 -34.29
C SER A 311 -8.60 -16.42 -34.33
N ALA A 312 -9.76 -16.39 -35.00
CA ALA A 312 -10.64 -15.23 -35.01
C ALA A 312 -11.16 -14.93 -33.60
N MET A 313 -11.64 -15.95 -32.86
CA MET A 313 -12.11 -15.78 -31.48
C MET A 313 -11.01 -15.24 -30.57
N SER A 314 -9.82 -15.83 -30.56
CA SER A 314 -8.73 -15.38 -29.68
C SER A 314 -8.18 -13.98 -30.03
N MET A 315 -8.25 -13.57 -31.30
CA MET A 315 -7.85 -12.23 -31.75
C MET A 315 -8.78 -11.14 -31.17
N TRP A 316 -10.06 -11.45 -30.97
CA TRP A 316 -11.04 -10.53 -30.39
C TRP A 316 -11.21 -10.70 -28.87
N LEU A 317 -11.04 -11.92 -28.35
CA LEU A 317 -11.19 -12.22 -26.92
C LEU A 317 -10.18 -11.46 -26.07
N VAL A 318 -8.93 -11.32 -26.51
CA VAL A 318 -7.90 -10.60 -25.72
C VAL A 318 -8.19 -9.10 -25.62
N PRO A 319 -8.42 -8.36 -26.72
CA PRO A 319 -8.85 -6.96 -26.65
C PRO A 319 -10.17 -6.76 -25.91
N ALA A 320 -11.16 -7.62 -26.16
CA ALA A 320 -12.45 -7.55 -25.46
C ALA A 320 -12.27 -7.76 -23.95
N SER A 321 -11.43 -8.71 -23.54
CA SER A 321 -11.12 -8.93 -22.14
C SER A 321 -10.44 -7.70 -21.54
N LEU A 322 -9.44 -7.12 -22.20
CA LEU A 322 -8.79 -5.89 -21.73
C LEU A 322 -9.79 -4.76 -21.51
N VAL A 323 -10.71 -4.54 -22.46
CA VAL A 323 -11.79 -3.55 -22.32
C VAL A 323 -12.69 -3.88 -21.14
N VAL A 324 -13.05 -5.15 -20.94
CA VAL A 324 -13.89 -5.58 -19.81
C VAL A 324 -13.16 -5.42 -18.47
N PHE A 325 -11.87 -5.77 -18.36
CA PHE A 325 -11.10 -5.61 -17.12
C PHE A 325 -10.91 -4.14 -16.75
N ILE A 326 -10.55 -3.30 -17.73
CA ILE A 326 -10.38 -1.85 -17.53
C ILE A 326 -11.74 -1.20 -17.24
N GLY A 327 -12.78 -1.57 -17.99
CA GLY A 327 -14.14 -1.08 -17.79
C GLY A 327 -14.70 -1.49 -16.44
N ALA A 328 -14.50 -2.73 -16.01
CA ALA A 328 -14.88 -3.20 -14.68
C ALA A 328 -14.13 -2.45 -13.58
N ALA A 329 -12.82 -2.22 -13.72
CA ALA A 329 -12.05 -1.41 -12.78
C ALA A 329 -12.61 0.02 -12.67
N GLY A 330 -12.91 0.65 -13.81
CA GLY A 330 -13.50 1.99 -13.87
C GLY A 330 -14.88 2.05 -13.24
N CYS A 331 -15.79 1.15 -13.62
CA CYS A 331 -17.15 1.08 -13.08
C CYS A 331 -17.15 0.80 -11.58
N VAL A 332 -16.31 -0.12 -11.11
CA VAL A 332 -16.20 -0.42 -9.67
C VAL A 332 -15.65 0.79 -8.93
N THR A 333 -14.63 1.47 -9.45
CA THR A 333 -14.10 2.69 -8.84
C THR A 333 -15.15 3.79 -8.76
N VAL A 334 -15.94 4.01 -9.82
CA VAL A 334 -17.04 4.98 -9.82
C VAL A 334 -18.14 4.57 -8.83
N TYR A 335 -18.48 3.29 -8.75
CA TYR A 335 -19.46 2.79 -7.78
C TYR A 335 -18.97 2.94 -6.33
N LYS A 336 -17.68 2.68 -6.09
CA LYS A 336 -17.09 2.68 -4.75
C LYS A 336 -16.66 4.05 -4.25
N CYS A 337 -16.28 4.96 -5.14
CA CYS A 337 -15.72 6.26 -4.78
C CYS A 337 -16.53 7.43 -5.38
N GLY A 338 -17.64 7.15 -6.07
CA GLY A 338 -18.50 8.18 -6.63
C GLY A 338 -19.36 8.86 -5.56
N PRO A 339 -20.03 9.98 -5.91
CA PRO A 339 -20.75 10.83 -4.95
C PRO A 339 -21.86 10.16 -4.13
N TRP A 340 -22.32 8.98 -4.55
CA TRP A 340 -23.40 8.21 -3.92
C TRP A 340 -22.88 7.05 -3.06
N SER A 341 -21.56 6.88 -2.99
CA SER A 341 -20.94 5.77 -2.25
C SER A 341 -20.78 6.12 -0.78
N GLU A 342 -20.88 5.12 0.08
CA GLU A 342 -20.56 5.25 1.51
C GLU A 342 -19.14 5.80 1.71
N ASP A 343 -18.16 5.27 0.97
CA ASP A 343 -16.76 5.70 1.05
C ASP A 343 -16.62 7.22 0.71
N TYR A 344 -17.39 7.75 -0.26
CA TYR A 344 -17.41 9.19 -0.56
C TYR A 344 -18.08 10.02 0.54
N HIS A 345 -19.18 9.53 1.12
CA HIS A 345 -19.85 10.20 2.23
C HIS A 345 -18.97 10.24 3.48
N GLU A 346 -18.28 9.15 3.81
CA GLU A 346 -17.29 9.11 4.89
C GLU A 346 -16.14 10.11 4.66
N LEU A 347 -15.63 10.17 3.42
CA LEU A 347 -14.60 11.15 3.05
C LEU A 347 -15.11 12.59 3.23
N THR A 348 -16.32 12.88 2.76
CA THR A 348 -16.94 14.21 2.87
C THR A 348 -17.14 14.61 4.34
N ILE A 349 -17.63 13.70 5.19
CA ILE A 349 -17.77 13.93 6.64
C ILE A 349 -16.41 14.24 7.26
N THR A 350 -15.37 13.52 6.84
CA THR A 350 -14.03 13.71 7.38
C THR A 350 -13.41 15.04 6.94
N GLU A 351 -13.63 15.47 5.71
CA GLU A 351 -13.24 16.79 5.21
C GLU A 351 -13.95 17.91 5.99
N GLN A 352 -15.28 17.80 6.14
CA GLN A 352 -16.07 18.75 6.95
C GLN A 352 -15.60 18.84 8.41
N ASN A 353 -15.22 17.70 8.98
CA ASN A 353 -14.66 17.63 10.33
C ASN A 353 -13.28 18.31 10.42
N GLY A 354 -12.42 18.12 9.40
CA GLY A 354 -11.15 18.84 9.29
C GLY A 354 -11.35 20.35 9.20
N ASP A 355 -12.28 20.80 8.36
CA ASP A 355 -12.64 22.21 8.23
C ASP A 355 -13.21 22.81 9.52
N ALA A 356 -14.00 22.04 10.26
CA ALA A 356 -14.52 22.45 11.56
C ALA A 356 -13.40 22.63 12.60
N ILE A 357 -12.43 21.71 12.65
CA ILE A 357 -11.26 21.82 13.51
C ILE A 357 -10.44 23.08 13.16
N TYR A 358 -10.17 23.32 11.87
CA TYR A 358 -9.42 24.51 11.47
C TYR A 358 -10.18 25.79 11.79
N SER A 359 -11.49 25.82 11.56
CA SER A 359 -12.33 26.98 11.92
C SER A 359 -12.31 27.23 13.43
N TYR A 360 -12.36 26.16 14.23
CA TYR A 360 -12.29 26.26 15.68
C TYR A 360 -10.93 26.81 16.14
N ALA A 361 -9.83 26.33 15.56
CA ALA A 361 -8.49 26.82 15.86
C ALA A 361 -8.30 28.30 15.45
N GLU A 362 -8.77 28.70 14.27
CA GLU A 362 -8.70 30.09 13.79
C GLU A 362 -9.51 31.06 14.67
N ASN A 363 -10.67 30.61 15.14
CA ASN A 363 -11.53 31.42 16.03
C ASN A 363 -11.01 31.48 17.47
N ASN A 364 -10.05 30.62 17.84
CA ASN A 364 -9.48 30.55 19.17
C ASN A 364 -7.93 30.55 19.10
N PRO A 365 -7.30 31.65 18.66
CA PRO A 365 -5.86 31.68 18.37
C PRO A 365 -4.98 31.40 19.58
N ASP A 366 -5.48 31.68 20.79
CA ASP A 366 -4.75 31.45 22.05
C ASP A 366 -4.83 29.99 22.51
N LEU A 367 -5.69 29.17 21.91
CA LEU A 367 -5.84 27.75 22.23
C LEU A 367 -5.01 26.88 21.29
N LEU A 368 -4.28 25.92 21.84
CA LEU A 368 -3.75 24.79 21.10
C LEU A 368 -4.81 23.70 21.00
N VAL A 369 -5.26 23.43 19.77
CA VAL A 369 -6.29 22.43 19.47
C VAL A 369 -5.61 21.12 19.08
N ILE A 370 -5.63 20.16 19.97
CA ILE A 370 -5.16 18.80 19.72
C ILE A 370 -6.35 17.94 19.29
N PHE A 371 -6.19 17.03 18.33
CA PHE A 371 -7.27 16.11 17.93
C PHE A 371 -6.79 14.67 17.79
N ASP A 372 -7.70 13.72 18.00
CA ASP A 372 -7.38 12.31 17.83
C ASP A 372 -7.09 11.95 16.35
N SER A 373 -6.15 11.01 16.14
CA SER A 373 -5.78 10.59 14.77
C SER A 373 -6.87 9.80 14.04
N ALA A 374 -7.91 9.32 14.74
CA ALA A 374 -9.03 8.62 14.13
C ALA A 374 -9.96 9.59 13.40
N ILE A 375 -10.16 10.82 13.92
CA ILE A 375 -10.80 11.94 13.20
C ILE A 375 -9.99 12.29 11.94
N GLY A 376 -8.66 12.24 12.06
CA GLY A 376 -7.72 12.60 11.01
C GLY A 376 -7.54 11.57 9.89
N ARG A 377 -8.21 10.41 9.92
CA ARG A 377 -8.00 9.35 8.91
C ARG A 377 -8.20 9.85 7.48
N TYR A 378 -9.00 10.90 7.27
CA TYR A 378 -9.24 11.48 5.94
C TYR A 378 -9.29 13.02 5.77
N GLY A 379 -8.98 13.89 6.75
CA GLY A 379 -9.23 15.34 6.56
C GLY A 379 -8.34 16.34 7.32
N ALA A 380 -7.98 16.08 8.57
CA ALA A 380 -7.31 17.08 9.43
C ALA A 380 -5.76 17.06 9.41
N VAL A 381 -5.15 16.21 8.58
CA VAL A 381 -3.69 16.07 8.46
C VAL A 381 -3.26 16.71 7.13
N PRO A 382 -2.14 17.45 7.04
CA PRO A 382 -1.72 18.10 5.80
C PRO A 382 -1.25 17.01 4.84
N ARG A 383 -2.18 16.52 4.02
CA ARG A 383 -1.91 15.56 2.94
C ARG A 383 -1.81 16.25 1.60
N ASP A 384 -2.49 17.38 1.48
CA ASP A 384 -2.60 18.14 0.27
C ASP A 384 -1.62 19.29 0.34
N VAL A 385 -0.54 19.18 -0.44
CA VAL A 385 0.47 20.24 -0.60
C VAL A 385 -0.10 21.55 -1.15
N TRP A 386 -1.35 21.53 -1.62
CA TRP A 386 -2.13 22.68 -2.08
C TRP A 386 -3.12 23.22 -1.05
N SER A 387 -3.28 22.60 0.12
CA SER A 387 -4.12 23.16 1.19
C SER A 387 -3.44 24.38 1.79
N LEU A 388 -3.93 25.57 1.44
CA LEU A 388 -3.41 26.85 1.93
C LEU A 388 -3.94 27.22 3.32
N ARG A 389 -4.98 26.52 3.80
CA ARG A 389 -5.58 26.73 5.11
C ARG A 389 -4.99 25.74 6.11
N TRP A 390 -4.13 26.25 7.00
CA TRP A 390 -3.46 25.45 8.03
C TRP A 390 -3.16 26.31 9.26
N PRO A 391 -4.04 26.31 10.27
CA PRO A 391 -3.80 27.06 11.50
C PRO A 391 -2.58 26.49 12.24
N VAL A 392 -1.73 27.36 12.78
CA VAL A 392 -0.50 26.96 13.48
C VAL A 392 -0.77 26.39 14.88
N ASN A 393 -1.92 26.70 15.45
CA ASN A 393 -2.36 26.32 16.79
C ASN A 393 -3.20 25.05 16.80
N GLN A 394 -2.96 24.12 15.86
CA GLN A 394 -3.57 22.80 15.88
C GLN A 394 -2.59 21.70 15.53
N THR A 395 -2.86 20.51 16.04
CA THR A 395 -2.10 19.30 15.71
C THR A 395 -2.89 18.05 16.09
N ASN A 396 -2.62 16.91 15.47
CA ASN A 396 -3.12 15.65 16.00
C ASN A 396 -2.23 15.20 17.19
N TRP A 397 -2.76 14.32 18.03
CA TRP A 397 -2.08 13.86 19.25
C TRP A 397 -0.91 12.92 19.02
N GLY A 398 0.14 13.34 18.31
CA GLY A 398 1.28 12.48 18.02
C GLY A 398 1.40 12.04 16.56
N SER A 399 1.14 12.92 15.59
CA SER A 399 1.63 12.63 14.24
C SER A 399 3.15 12.41 14.25
N LEU A 400 3.62 11.72 13.21
CA LEU A 400 5.03 11.70 12.81
C LEU A 400 5.65 13.12 12.74
N PHE A 401 4.84 14.18 12.63
CA PHE A 401 5.29 15.57 12.73
C PHE A 401 5.98 15.90 14.06
N TYR A 402 5.61 15.26 15.17
CA TYR A 402 6.25 15.50 16.48
C TYR A 402 7.73 15.15 16.45
N GLN A 403 8.11 14.23 15.55
CA GLN A 403 9.48 13.80 15.35
C GLN A 403 10.25 14.78 14.45
N TYR A 404 9.58 15.67 13.72
CA TYR A 404 10.26 16.51 12.73
C TYR A 404 11.02 17.66 13.39
N PRO A 405 12.26 17.98 12.95
CA PRO A 405 13.12 18.95 13.63
C PRO A 405 12.53 20.37 13.69
N TRP A 406 11.62 20.71 12.78
CA TRP A 406 11.00 22.02 12.71
C TRP A 406 9.78 22.18 13.61
N PHE A 407 9.11 21.09 14.01
CA PHE A 407 7.78 21.14 14.64
C PHE A 407 7.78 21.88 15.99
N ASP A 408 8.71 21.53 16.87
CA ASP A 408 8.88 22.19 18.17
C ASP A 408 9.10 23.70 18.03
N SER A 409 9.97 24.10 17.09
CA SER A 409 10.27 25.50 16.83
C SER A 409 9.06 26.26 16.27
N THR A 410 8.23 25.62 15.45
CA THR A 410 7.01 26.21 14.89
C THR A 410 6.00 26.51 16.00
N LEU A 411 5.76 25.56 16.91
CA LEU A 411 4.82 25.78 18.02
C LEU A 411 5.32 26.84 19.00
N LYS A 412 6.62 26.84 19.32
CA LYS A 412 7.23 27.91 20.13
C LYS A 412 7.10 29.28 19.50
N SER A 413 7.33 29.38 18.19
CA SER A 413 7.16 30.65 17.45
C SER A 413 5.72 31.13 17.42
N ALA A 414 4.75 30.20 17.54
CA ALA A 414 3.33 30.52 17.64
C ALA A 414 2.88 30.85 19.08
N GLY A 415 3.77 30.82 20.07
CA GLY A 415 3.47 31.17 21.46
C GLY A 415 3.14 29.99 22.38
N PHE A 416 3.30 28.74 21.91
CA PHE A 416 3.09 27.53 22.72
C PHE A 416 4.39 26.97 23.31
N LYS A 417 4.30 25.99 24.21
CA LYS A 417 5.47 25.42 24.92
C LYS A 417 6.44 24.64 24.02
N GLY A 418 5.99 24.20 22.84
CA GLY A 418 6.75 23.32 21.95
C GLY A 418 5.95 22.07 21.59
N THR A 419 6.64 20.98 21.27
CA THR A 419 6.00 19.68 21.01
C THR A 419 5.16 19.25 22.22
N PRO A 420 3.83 19.04 22.07
CA PRO A 420 2.96 18.70 23.19
C PRO A 420 3.27 17.34 23.81
N THR A 421 3.13 17.28 25.12
CA THR A 421 3.21 16.06 25.93
C THR A 421 1.87 15.81 26.62
N THR A 422 1.71 14.62 27.21
CA THR A 422 0.48 14.27 27.94
C THR A 422 0.18 15.27 29.07
N GLU A 423 1.21 15.83 29.71
CA GLU A 423 1.04 16.81 30.79
C GLU A 423 0.46 18.14 30.29
N ASP A 424 0.72 18.52 29.04
CA ASP A 424 0.22 19.77 28.45
C ASP A 424 -1.30 19.72 28.21
N LEU A 425 -1.94 18.54 28.20
CA LEU A 425 -3.40 18.42 28.09
C LEU A 425 -4.16 19.13 29.21
N PHE A 426 -3.51 19.35 30.35
CA PHE A 426 -4.09 20.03 31.52
C PHE A 426 -3.89 21.55 31.50
N ASP A 427 -3.20 22.09 30.49
CA ASP A 427 -3.04 23.54 30.37
C ASP A 427 -4.38 24.21 30.00
N ASP A 428 -4.63 25.39 30.58
CA ASP A 428 -5.86 26.16 30.35
C ASP A 428 -6.08 26.53 28.87
N ASN A 429 -4.98 26.62 28.12
CA ASN A 429 -4.96 26.95 26.70
C ASN A 429 -4.87 25.72 25.78
N VAL A 430 -5.12 24.50 26.26
CA VAL A 430 -5.13 23.29 25.44
C VAL A 430 -6.53 22.68 25.38
N ARG A 431 -6.96 22.24 24.19
CA ARG A 431 -8.23 21.52 23.99
C ARG A 431 -7.98 20.24 23.22
N LEU A 432 -8.65 19.16 23.60
CA LEU A 432 -8.64 17.91 22.84
C LEU A 432 -9.97 17.69 22.13
N VAL A 433 -9.92 17.44 20.83
CA VAL A 433 -11.08 17.08 20.02
C VAL A 433 -11.12 15.56 19.87
N ILE A 434 -12.21 14.95 20.29
CA ILE A 434 -12.42 13.49 20.24
C ILE A 434 -13.64 13.16 19.38
N GLY A 435 -13.47 12.20 18.46
CA GLY A 435 -14.49 11.81 17.48
C GLY A 435 -15.35 10.62 17.88
N SER A 436 -14.99 9.87 18.94
CA SER A 436 -15.75 8.68 19.34
C SER A 436 -15.75 8.44 20.86
N ASP A 437 -16.80 7.78 21.34
CA ASP A 437 -16.92 7.39 22.76
C ASP A 437 -15.82 6.40 23.18
N TYR A 438 -15.42 5.51 22.27
CA TYR A 438 -14.32 4.57 22.53
C TYR A 438 -13.02 5.30 22.87
N VAL A 439 -12.66 6.29 22.05
CA VAL A 439 -11.44 7.08 22.25
C VAL A 439 -11.54 7.93 23.52
N TYR A 440 -12.73 8.46 23.82
CA TYR A 440 -12.99 9.19 25.07
C TYR A 440 -12.72 8.32 26.30
N GLU A 441 -13.32 7.13 26.38
CA GLU A 441 -13.14 6.23 27.53
C GLU A 441 -11.69 5.73 27.65
N LEU A 442 -11.05 5.42 26.52
CA LEU A 442 -9.66 4.99 26.51
C LEU A 442 -8.73 6.08 27.05
N MET A 443 -8.92 7.33 26.62
CA MET A 443 -8.14 8.46 27.12
C MET A 443 -8.40 8.76 28.58
N ARG A 444 -9.66 8.67 29.01
CA ARG A 444 -10.03 8.84 30.41
C ARG A 444 -9.30 7.81 31.27
N GLN A 445 -9.38 6.54 30.90
CA GLN A 445 -8.69 5.45 31.60
C GLN A 445 -7.17 5.66 31.62
N TYR A 446 -6.57 5.99 30.48
CA TYR A 446 -5.13 6.24 30.36
C TYR A 446 -4.67 7.38 31.27
N LEU A 447 -5.34 8.53 31.21
CA LEU A 447 -4.99 9.69 32.04
C LEU A 447 -5.25 9.42 33.53
N THR A 448 -6.31 8.69 33.85
CA THR A 448 -6.60 8.31 35.23
C THR A 448 -5.53 7.39 35.82
N ASN A 449 -5.05 6.43 35.02
CA ASN A 449 -3.96 5.56 35.42
C ASN A 449 -2.66 6.33 35.69
N LEU A 450 -2.41 7.39 34.92
CA LEU A 450 -1.15 8.14 34.98
C LEU A 450 -1.16 9.26 36.04
N TYR A 451 -2.29 9.93 36.25
CA TYR A 451 -2.38 11.15 37.08
C TYR A 451 -3.39 11.09 38.22
N GLY A 452 -4.16 10.00 38.38
CA GLY A 452 -5.22 9.90 39.39
C GLY A 452 -6.57 10.39 38.85
N ASP A 453 -7.44 10.96 39.70
CA ASP A 453 -8.76 11.40 39.21
C ASP A 453 -8.61 12.57 38.22
N VAL A 454 -9.16 12.41 37.01
CA VAL A 454 -9.05 13.37 35.91
C VAL A 454 -10.44 13.68 35.39
N GLN A 455 -10.79 14.96 35.41
CA GLN A 455 -12.06 15.46 34.91
C GLN A 455 -11.93 15.83 33.43
N MET A 456 -12.80 15.25 32.61
CA MET A 456 -12.90 15.55 31.17
C MET A 456 -14.21 16.28 30.90
N THR A 457 -14.17 17.60 30.81
CA THR A 457 -15.37 18.43 30.59
C THR A 457 -15.53 18.73 29.11
N CYS A 458 -16.66 18.33 28.53
CA CYS A 458 -17.03 18.74 27.17
C CYS A 458 -17.38 20.23 27.18
N VAL A 459 -16.62 21.04 26.45
CA VAL A 459 -16.78 22.50 26.40
C VAL A 459 -17.39 22.99 25.09
N ASP A 460 -17.34 22.18 24.03
CA ASP A 460 -17.94 22.52 22.73
C ASP A 460 -18.22 21.27 21.88
N VAL A 461 -19.03 21.43 20.83
CA VAL A 461 -19.30 20.42 19.81
C VAL A 461 -19.18 21.06 18.42
N ILE A 462 -18.28 20.53 17.60
CA ILE A 462 -17.96 21.09 16.27
C ILE A 462 -18.18 20.05 15.16
N GLY A 463 -18.34 20.54 13.92
CA GLY A 463 -18.45 19.69 12.72
C GLY A 463 -19.62 18.70 12.82
N ASN A 464 -19.38 17.44 12.43
CA ASN A 464 -20.34 16.36 12.49
C ASN A 464 -20.35 15.66 13.86
N GLY A 465 -20.45 16.45 14.94
CA GLY A 465 -20.58 15.92 16.31
C GLY A 465 -19.25 15.61 17.02
N LEU A 466 -18.15 16.21 16.58
CA LEU A 466 -16.87 16.13 17.29
C LEU A 466 -16.98 16.88 18.61
N ARG A 467 -16.52 16.26 19.70
CA ARG A 467 -16.60 16.88 21.04
C ARG A 467 -15.25 17.45 21.43
N VAL A 468 -15.27 18.69 21.90
CA VAL A 468 -14.08 19.42 22.37
C VAL A 468 -14.04 19.34 23.89
N TYR A 469 -12.94 18.83 24.42
CA TYR A 469 -12.75 18.61 25.85
C TYR A 469 -11.67 19.52 26.43
N ARG A 470 -11.92 19.95 27.67
CA ARG A 470 -10.93 20.52 28.59
C ARG A 470 -10.66 19.50 29.70
N PHE A 471 -9.40 19.31 30.03
CA PHE A 471 -8.98 18.45 31.14
C PHE A 471 -8.66 19.29 32.36
N SER A 472 -8.99 18.75 33.53
CA SER A 472 -8.49 19.23 34.80
C SER A 472 -8.16 18.04 35.69
N LYS A 473 -7.17 18.24 36.56
CA LYS A 473 -6.83 17.32 37.64
C LYS A 473 -7.08 18.04 38.96
N ASP A 474 -7.51 17.29 39.97
CA ASP A 474 -7.69 17.81 41.33
C ASP A 474 -6.34 18.02 42.05
#